data_AF-A0A7V5D9A8-F1
#
_entry.id   AF-A0A7V5D9A8-F1
#
_cell.length_a   1.000
_cell.length_b   1.000
_cell.length_c   1.000
_cell.angle_alpha   90.00
_cell.angle_beta   90.00
_cell.angle_gamma   90.00
#
_symmetry.space_group_name_H-M   'P 1'
#
loop_
_entity.id
_entity.type
_entity.pdbx_description
1 polymer ?
#
loop_
_entity_poly.entity_id
_entity_poly.type
_entity_poly.pdbx_seq_one_letter_code
_entity_poly.pdbx_strand_id
1 'polypeptide(L)' 'MQDPILLNGKPRATLIQRFDMSVVVIAPSAKEILKFKNLREAEEEVERRGWVISIIHPTLREEV' A
#
# COMPACT_ATOMS: atom_id res chain seq x y z
N MET A 1 20.65 -13.08 -0.27
CA MET A 1 19.21 -13.42 -0.29
C MET A 1 18.47 -12.16 0.15
N GLN A 2 17.73 -11.49 -0.74
CA GLN A 2 16.93 -10.32 -0.34
C GLN A 2 15.74 -10.80 0.48
N ASP A 3 15.51 -10.18 1.64
CA ASP A 3 14.30 -10.42 2.41
C ASP A 3 13.09 -10.00 1.56
N PRO A 4 12.15 -10.90 1.24
CA PRO A 4 10.99 -10.56 0.40
C PRO A 4 10.13 -9.44 1.00
N ILE A 5 10.24 -9.20 2.31
CA ILE A 5 9.54 -8.14 3.05
C ILE A 5 10.15 -6.75 2.75
N LEU A 6 11.38 -6.69 2.26
CA LEU A 6 12.10 -5.44 2.06
C LEU A 6 12.22 -5.07 0.57
N LEU A 7 12.00 -3.80 0.26
CA LEU A 7 12.32 -3.18 -1.03
C LEU A 7 13.25 -2.00 -0.75
N ASN A 8 14.47 -2.04 -1.30
CA ASN A 8 15.54 -1.07 -1.02
C ASN A 8 15.85 -0.91 0.49
N GLY A 9 15.73 -2.00 1.26
CA GLY A 9 15.95 -1.99 2.72
C GLY A 9 14.78 -1.44 3.54
N LYS A 10 13.66 -1.04 2.91
CA LYS A 10 12.45 -0.56 3.59
C LYS A 10 11.35 -1.63 3.60
N PRO A 11 10.55 -1.73 4.67
CA PRO A 11 9.41 -2.64 4.74
C PRO A 11 8.37 -2.36 3.65
N ARG A 12 7.91 -3.39 2.96
CA ARG A 12 6.97 -3.29 1.84
C ARG A 12 5.52 -3.36 2.31
N ALA A 13 4.74 -2.33 2.07
CA ALA A 13 3.29 -2.37 2.23
C ALA A 13 2.61 -2.64 0.87
N THR A 14 1.45 -3.28 0.91
CA THR A 14 0.59 -3.47 -0.27
C THR A 14 -0.61 -2.54 -0.16
N LEU A 15 -0.91 -1.81 -1.23
CA LEU A 15 -2.00 -0.85 -1.26
C LEU A 15 -3.04 -1.29 -2.30
N ILE A 16 -4.29 -1.41 -1.87
CA ILE A 16 -5.41 -1.87 -2.70
C ILE A 16 -6.48 -0.79 -2.67
N GLN A 17 -6.67 -0.10 -3.80
CA GLN A 17 -7.81 0.78 -3.99
C GLN A 17 -9.01 -0.02 -4.46
N ARG A 18 -10.14 0.18 -3.77
CA ARG A 18 -11.42 -0.46 -4.05
C ARG A 18 -12.26 0.41 -5.00
N PHE A 19 -13.33 -0.17 -5.54
CA PHE A 19 -14.25 0.52 -6.45
C PHE A 19 -15.01 1.68 -5.82
N ASP A 20 -15.22 1.64 -4.51
CA ASP A 20 -15.80 2.75 -3.72
C ASP A 20 -14.78 3.87 -3.43
N MET A 21 -13.63 3.85 -4.11
CA MET A 21 -12.46 4.72 -3.93
C MET A 21 -11.75 4.60 -2.58
N SER A 22 -12.27 3.78 -1.66
CA SER A 22 -11.60 3.52 -0.39
C SER A 22 -10.33 2.70 -0.62
N VAL A 23 -9.39 2.82 0.32
CA VAL A 23 -8.08 2.22 0.20
C VAL A 23 -7.77 1.32 1.38
N VAL A 24 -7.18 0.17 1.08
CA VAL A 24 -6.70 -0.77 2.08
C VAL A 24 -5.19 -0.86 1.99
N VAL A 25 -4.52 -0.70 3.12
CA VAL A 25 -3.07 -0.92 3.24
C VAL A 25 -2.84 -2.18 4.06
N ILE A 26 -2.12 -3.14 3.48
CA ILE A 26 -1.66 -4.34 4.17
C ILE A 26 -0.23 -4.07 4.62
N ALA A 27 0.02 -4.15 5.93
CA ALA A 27 1.32 -3.92 6.51
C ALA A 27 2.36 -4.97 6.06
N PRO A 28 3.67 -4.68 6.13
CA PRO A 28 4.73 -5.57 5.63
C PRO A 28 4.75 -6.99 6.19
N SER A 29 4.26 -7.19 7.41
CA SER A 29 4.16 -8.52 8.03
C SER A 29 2.79 -9.18 7.85
N ALA A 30 1.87 -8.55 7.11
CA ALA A 30 0.46 -8.93 6.98
C ALA A 30 -0.31 -9.09 8.32
N LYS A 31 0.25 -8.61 9.44
CA LYS A 31 -0.39 -8.65 10.77
C LYS A 31 -1.41 -7.54 10.99
N GLU A 32 -1.37 -6.50 10.16
CA GLU A 32 -2.19 -5.31 10.29
C GLU A 32 -2.74 -4.93 8.91
N ILE A 33 -4.03 -4.58 8.88
CA ILE A 33 -4.73 -4.08 7.71
C ILE A 33 -5.38 -2.75 8.09
N LEU A 34 -4.96 -1.69 7.41
CA LEU A 34 -5.46 -0.34 7.61
C LEU A 34 -6.44 0.03 6.49
N LYS A 35 -7.45 0.84 6.80
CA LYS A 35 -8.46 1.30 5.84
C LYS A 35 -8.52 2.82 5.83
N PHE A 36 -8.55 3.40 4.65
CA PHE A 36 -8.54 4.85 4.41
C PHE A 36 -9.64 5.23 3.44
N LYS A 37 -10.06 6.50 3.49
CA LYS A 37 -11.13 6.99 2.62
C LYS A 37 -10.66 7.21 1.19
N ASN A 38 -9.38 7.49 1.00
CA ASN A 38 -8.77 7.82 -0.28
C ASN A 38 -7.29 7.40 -0.30
N LEU A 39 -6.69 7.44 -1.50
CA LEU A 39 -5.29 7.09 -1.74
C LEU A 39 -4.31 7.99 -0.98
N ARG A 40 -4.59 9.30 -0.93
CA ARG A 40 -3.72 10.28 -0.28
C ARG A 40 -3.51 9.98 1.21
N GLU A 41 -4.60 9.74 1.95
CA GLU A 41 -4.53 9.37 3.37
C GLU A 41 -3.71 8.10 3.60
N ALA A 42 -3.80 7.13 2.69
CA ALA A 42 -3.07 5.88 2.77
C ALA A 42 -1.57 6.06 2.47
N GLU A 43 -1.23 6.89 1.49
CA GLU A 43 0.16 7.23 1.13
C GLU A 43 0.87 7.97 2.26
N GLU A 44 0.20 8.98 2.85
CA GLU A 44 0.71 9.74 3.99
C GLU A 44 1.01 8.82 5.18
N GLU A 45 0.15 7.84 5.47
CA GLU A 45 0.41 6.86 6.54
C GLU A 45 1.58 5.93 6.23
N VAL A 46 1.69 5.45 4.98
CA VAL A 46 2.78 4.58 4.54
C VAL A 46 4.13 5.30 4.68
N GLU A 47 4.21 6.57 4.26
CA GLU A 47 5.40 7.40 4.41
C GLU A 47 5.71 7.66 5.89
N ARG A 48 4.70 8.03 6.70
CA ARG A 48 4.86 8.26 8.14
C ARG A 48 5.44 7.06 8.88
N ARG A 49 5.12 5.84 8.43
CA ARG A 49 5.64 4.59 8.99
C ARG A 49 6.97 4.13 8.39
N GLY A 50 7.51 4.87 7.41
CA GLY A 50 8.75 4.54 6.73
C GLY A 50 8.65 3.29 5.84
N TRP A 51 7.43 2.92 5.43
CA TRP A 51 7.18 1.80 4.53
C TRP A 51 7.31 2.26 3.06
N VAL A 52 7.34 1.28 2.15
CA VAL A 52 7.30 1.53 0.70
C VAL A 52 6.16 0.76 0.07
N ILE A 53 5.44 1.40 -0.84
CA ILE A 53 4.32 0.79 -1.55
C ILE A 53 4.89 -0.12 -2.63
N SER A 54 4.54 -1.41 -2.59
CA SER A 54 5.08 -2.40 -3.51
C SER A 54 4.13 -2.78 -4.65
N ILE A 55 2.83 -2.68 -4.44
CA ILE A 55 1.80 -3.11 -5.39
C ILE A 55 0.64 -2.13 -5.27
N ILE A 56 0.22 -1.58 -6.40
CA ILE A 56 -1.03 -0.85 -6.56
C ILE A 56 -1.92 -1.75 -7.42
N HIS A 57 -3.03 -2.23 -6.87
CA HIS A 57 -3.94 -3.10 -7.64
C HIS A 57 -4.57 -2.29 -8.79
N PRO A 58 -4.49 -2.78 -10.06
CA PRO A 58 -4.71 -1.98 -11.27
C PRO A 58 -6.18 -1.79 -11.67
N THR A 59 -7.13 -1.67 -10.74
CA THR A 59 -8.47 -1.14 -11.07
C THR A 59 -8.45 0.36 -11.47
N LEU A 60 -7.26 0.91 -11.75
CA LEU A 60 -6.91 2.31 -11.99
C LEU A 60 -6.20 2.53 -13.34
N ARG A 61 -6.32 1.62 -14.31
CA ARG A 61 -5.70 1.80 -15.63
C ARG A 61 -6.65 1.57 -16.80
N GLU A 62 -7.87 2.09 -16.70
CA GLU A 62 -8.68 2.42 -17.89
C GLU A 62 -9.40 3.75 -17.65
N GLU A 63 -8.68 4.85 -17.85
CA GLU A 63 -9.28 6.04 -18.46
C GLU A 63 -8.72 6.11 -19.89
N VAL A 64 -9.51 5.62 -20.85
CA VAL A 64 -9.44 6.00 -22.26
C VAL A 64 -10.73 6.75 -22.56
#